data_AF-A0A7X6A776-F1
#
_entry.id   AF-A0A7X6A776-F1
#
_cell.length_a   1.000
_cell.length_b   1.000
_cell.length_c   1.000
_cell.angle_alpha   90.00
_cell.angle_beta   90.00
_cell.angle_gamma   90.00
#
_symmetry.space_group_name_H-M   'P 1'
#
loop_
_entity.id
_entity.type
_entity.pdbx_description
1 polymer ?
#
loop_
_entity_poly.entity_id
_entity_poly.type
_entity_poly.pdbx_seq_one_letter_code
_entity_poly.pdbx_strand_id
1 'polypeptide(L)'
;REPTLLWGADYWFGRIDAVGELNLMGHQGIAIGDLSGDGLDDVYVAMGTGLPNKLLVRQPDGTVRDTAHASGVAWLDDTKGVLFADTDNDGDRDLLTAIGNTIVLAKNDGRGGFERFVLMKAPTSAAFYSLSAADFDLDGDLDIYGTRYVEQSYGVSVPIPFHDANNGPTNHLLRNDGEDVFLDVTAEVGLDENNRRFSLIGAWADYDDDGDPDLYVANDFGRNNLYRNDGGTFTDVAAETGTEDQAAGMGVAWADHDADGDFDLYVTNMFSAAGRRVAYQPRFQSSLAAEQRSAIQRHSLGNTLFVNDQGRLADRSDDAGVRMGRWGWGSIFLD
;
A
#
# COMPACT_ATOMS: atom_id res chain seq x y z
N ARG A 1 -11.85 11.61 26.98
CA ARG A 1 -11.97 12.15 25.60
C ARG A 1 -10.56 12.37 25.11
N GLU A 2 -10.12 11.63 24.10
CA GLU A 2 -8.78 11.71 23.49
C GLU A 2 -8.66 13.00 22.66
N PRO A 3 -7.83 13.98 23.06
CA PRO A 3 -7.75 15.26 22.36
C PRO A 3 -6.99 15.20 21.03
N THR A 4 -6.16 14.18 20.81
CA THR A 4 -5.30 14.03 19.61
C THR A 4 -6.10 13.76 18.34
N LEU A 5 -7.15 12.94 18.41
CA LEU A 5 -8.01 12.58 17.27
C LEU A 5 -9.17 13.57 17.03
N LEU A 6 -9.39 14.51 17.96
CA LEU A 6 -10.50 15.48 17.85
C LEU A 6 -10.19 16.65 16.92
N TRP A 7 -8.91 16.93 16.65
CA TRP A 7 -8.48 18.09 15.88
C TRP A 7 -7.85 17.65 14.56
N GLY A 8 -8.21 18.33 13.47
CA GLY A 8 -7.66 18.06 12.14
C GLY A 8 -6.22 18.55 11.96
N ALA A 9 -5.63 18.23 10.81
CA ALA A 9 -4.24 18.55 10.46
C ALA A 9 -3.90 20.04 10.65
N ASP A 10 -4.77 20.97 10.23
CA ASP A 10 -4.56 22.42 10.37
C ASP A 10 -4.31 22.87 11.81
N TYR A 11 -5.00 22.25 12.78
CA TYR A 11 -4.85 22.60 14.19
C TYR A 11 -3.45 22.22 14.68
N TRP A 12 -2.98 21.03 14.30
CA TRP A 12 -1.69 20.48 14.70
C TRP A 12 -0.53 21.14 13.95
N PHE A 13 -0.69 21.42 12.67
CA PHE A 13 0.30 22.12 11.85
C PHE A 13 0.67 23.49 12.44
N GLY A 14 -0.30 24.21 13.02
CA GLY A 14 -0.02 25.49 13.70
C GLY A 14 0.57 25.38 15.11
N ARG A 15 0.85 24.16 15.63
CA ARG A 15 1.22 23.92 17.04
C ARG A 15 2.42 22.99 17.22
N ILE A 16 2.67 22.12 16.28
CA ILE A 16 3.88 21.31 16.20
C ILE A 16 4.91 22.14 15.46
N ASP A 17 6.16 22.13 15.92
CA ASP A 17 7.20 22.92 15.27
C ASP A 17 7.49 22.39 13.85
N ALA A 18 8.14 23.23 13.04
CA ALA A 18 8.48 22.88 11.66
C ALA A 18 9.54 21.76 11.55
N VAL A 19 10.28 21.44 12.63
CA VAL A 19 11.25 20.34 12.68
C VAL A 19 10.52 18.99 12.64
N GLY A 20 9.26 18.95 13.07
CA GLY A 20 8.40 17.79 12.92
C GLY A 20 8.04 17.44 11.47
N GLU A 21 8.11 18.35 10.49
CA GLU A 21 7.72 18.02 9.10
C GLU A 21 6.31 17.40 8.97
N LEU A 22 5.34 17.80 9.82
CA LEU A 22 3.97 17.26 9.77
C LEU A 22 3.37 17.47 8.35
N ASN A 23 3.22 16.39 7.60
CA ASN A 23 2.79 16.44 6.20
C ASN A 23 1.27 16.64 6.09
N LEU A 24 0.86 17.66 5.34
CA LEU A 24 -0.54 18.01 5.06
C LEU A 24 -1.30 16.93 4.27
N MET A 25 -0.60 16.05 3.53
CA MET A 25 -1.23 15.05 2.66
C MET A 25 -1.80 13.84 3.43
N GLY A 26 -1.39 13.61 4.69
CA GLY A 26 -1.97 12.58 5.56
C GLY A 26 -1.91 11.15 5.00
N HIS A 27 -0.73 10.53 4.98
CA HIS A 27 -0.47 9.19 4.45
C HIS A 27 -0.28 8.13 5.55
N GLN A 28 -0.88 8.35 6.73
CA GLN A 28 -0.72 7.45 7.87
C GLN A 28 -1.62 6.22 7.74
N GLY A 29 -1.10 5.06 8.16
CA GLY A 29 -1.83 3.80 8.12
C GLY A 29 -2.71 3.56 9.35
N ILE A 30 -3.63 2.62 9.21
CA ILE A 30 -4.45 2.07 10.28
C ILE A 30 -4.47 0.55 10.13
N ALA A 31 -4.41 -0.17 11.24
CA ALA A 31 -4.62 -1.61 11.28
C ALA A 31 -5.67 -1.98 12.33
N ILE A 32 -6.42 -3.04 12.06
CA ILE A 32 -7.51 -3.53 12.90
C ILE A 32 -7.32 -5.03 13.12
N GLY A 33 -7.46 -5.47 14.36
CA GLY A 33 -7.40 -6.89 14.74
C GLY A 33 -7.19 -7.08 16.23
N ASP A 34 -7.45 -8.28 16.72
CA ASP A 34 -7.26 -8.66 18.12
C ASP A 34 -5.77 -8.80 18.45
N LEU A 35 -5.19 -7.75 19.05
CA LEU A 35 -3.81 -7.77 19.56
C LEU A 35 -3.76 -8.20 21.03
N SER A 36 -4.83 -7.92 21.77
CA SER A 36 -4.89 -8.19 23.21
C SER A 36 -5.24 -9.64 23.57
N GLY A 37 -5.63 -10.44 22.58
CA GLY A 37 -6.00 -11.85 22.74
C GLY A 37 -7.34 -12.05 23.44
N ASP A 38 -8.20 -11.04 23.46
CA ASP A 38 -9.48 -11.05 24.18
C ASP A 38 -10.70 -11.36 23.29
N GLY A 39 -10.46 -11.60 22.00
CA GLY A 39 -11.45 -11.86 20.97
C GLY A 39 -12.14 -10.61 20.44
N LEU A 40 -11.67 -9.41 20.79
CA LEU A 40 -12.19 -8.14 20.29
C LEU A 40 -11.16 -7.44 19.40
N ASP A 41 -11.63 -6.81 18.32
CA ASP A 41 -10.74 -6.03 17.48
C ASP A 41 -10.22 -4.78 18.19
N ASP A 42 -8.89 -4.65 18.19
CA ASP A 42 -8.15 -3.46 18.57
C ASP A 42 -7.78 -2.65 17.32
N VAL A 43 -7.41 -1.38 17.53
CA VAL A 43 -7.05 -0.47 16.42
C VAL A 43 -5.72 0.19 16.68
N TYR A 44 -4.77 0.02 15.77
CA TYR A 44 -3.55 0.83 15.74
C TYR A 44 -3.68 1.95 14.72
N VAL A 45 -3.43 3.19 15.14
CA VAL A 45 -3.47 4.38 14.28
C VAL A 45 -2.09 4.99 14.25
N ALA A 46 -1.43 4.91 13.09
CA ALA A 46 -0.20 5.63 12.84
C ALA A 46 -0.50 7.14 12.76
N MET A 47 0.44 7.93 13.23
CA MET A 47 0.32 9.37 13.31
C MET A 47 1.50 10.03 12.59
N GLY A 48 1.27 11.25 12.12
CA GLY A 48 2.34 12.06 11.55
C GLY A 48 3.32 12.49 12.64
N THR A 49 4.52 12.89 12.22
CA THR A 49 5.60 13.26 13.13
C THR A 49 5.18 14.25 14.21
N GLY A 50 5.68 14.04 15.43
CA GLY A 50 5.40 14.86 16.60
C GLY A 50 4.08 14.51 17.29
N LEU A 51 3.26 13.62 16.72
CA LEU A 51 2.07 13.06 17.35
C LEU A 51 2.31 11.59 17.71
N PRO A 52 1.98 11.17 18.95
CA PRO A 52 2.15 9.78 19.34
C PRO A 52 1.13 8.89 18.62
N ASN A 53 1.61 7.80 18.02
CA ASN A 53 0.76 6.72 17.53
C ASN A 53 -0.20 6.21 18.62
N LYS A 54 -1.31 5.63 18.20
CA LYS A 54 -2.38 5.16 19.08
C LYS A 54 -2.57 3.66 18.96
N LEU A 55 -2.79 3.00 20.10
CA LEU A 55 -3.18 1.61 20.19
C LEU A 55 -4.45 1.57 21.04
N LEU A 56 -5.59 1.56 20.37
CA LEU A 56 -6.91 1.65 20.96
C LEU A 56 -7.42 0.23 21.23
N VAL A 57 -7.19 -0.25 22.44
CA VAL A 57 -7.63 -1.58 22.87
C VAL A 57 -9.10 -1.54 23.26
N ARG A 58 -9.92 -2.37 22.62
CA ARG A 58 -11.36 -2.42 22.88
C ARG A 58 -11.61 -3.07 24.24
N GLN A 59 -12.67 -2.64 24.92
CA GLN A 59 -13.09 -3.21 26.19
C GLN A 59 -14.46 -3.90 26.03
N PRO A 60 -14.79 -4.91 26.86
CA PRO A 60 -16.07 -5.61 26.76
C PRO A 60 -17.32 -4.73 26.90
N ASP A 61 -17.20 -3.57 27.57
CA ASP A 61 -18.28 -2.59 27.72
C ASP A 61 -18.43 -1.64 26.51
N GLY A 62 -17.64 -1.84 25.45
CA GLY A 62 -17.64 -1.03 24.24
C GLY A 62 -16.81 0.25 24.34
N THR A 63 -16.16 0.51 25.47
CA THR A 63 -15.16 1.58 25.58
C THR A 63 -13.83 1.18 24.92
N VAL A 64 -12.94 2.15 24.72
CA VAL A 64 -11.59 1.92 24.21
C VAL A 64 -10.57 2.54 25.16
N ARG A 65 -9.42 1.88 25.31
CA ARG A 65 -8.29 2.37 26.09
C ARG A 65 -7.09 2.54 25.18
N ASP A 66 -6.50 3.73 25.15
CA ASP A 66 -5.22 3.93 24.48
C ASP A 66 -4.09 3.35 25.34
N THR A 67 -3.35 2.40 24.78
CA THR A 67 -2.27 1.67 25.46
C THR A 67 -0.91 1.93 24.85
N ALA A 68 -0.80 2.70 23.76
CA ALA A 68 0.41 2.80 22.95
C ALA A 68 1.66 3.20 23.77
N HIS A 69 1.51 4.15 24.71
CA HIS A 69 2.62 4.56 25.58
C HIS A 69 3.06 3.45 26.53
N ALA A 70 2.11 2.69 27.08
CA ALA A 70 2.41 1.60 28.01
C ALA A 70 3.04 0.41 27.28
N SER A 71 2.62 0.16 26.03
CA SER A 71 3.14 -0.91 25.18
C SER A 71 4.40 -0.51 24.40
N GLY A 72 4.90 0.72 24.54
CA GLY A 72 6.16 1.17 23.90
C GLY A 72 6.07 1.50 22.42
N VAL A 73 4.85 1.58 21.86
CA VAL A 73 4.58 1.78 20.42
C VAL A 73 3.97 3.14 20.10
N ALA A 74 3.98 4.08 21.06
CA ALA A 74 3.58 5.48 20.86
C ALA A 74 4.71 6.32 20.23
N TRP A 75 5.25 5.86 19.09
CA TRP A 75 6.30 6.58 18.38
C TRP A 75 5.83 7.96 17.93
N LEU A 76 6.78 8.91 17.90
CA LEU A 76 6.56 10.29 17.46
C LEU A 76 7.10 10.54 16.05
N ASP A 77 7.74 9.55 15.44
CA ASP A 77 8.28 9.61 14.09
C ASP A 77 7.16 9.45 13.05
N ASP A 78 7.40 9.92 11.82
CA ASP A 78 6.44 9.78 10.71
C ASP A 78 6.16 8.31 10.42
N THR A 79 5.00 7.84 10.87
CA THR A 79 4.60 6.45 10.80
C THR A 79 3.56 6.27 9.68
N LYS A 80 3.79 5.31 8.79
CA LYS A 80 2.89 4.95 7.67
C LYS A 80 2.50 3.49 7.76
N GLY A 81 2.32 2.82 6.61
CA GLY A 81 1.87 1.43 6.43
C GLY A 81 1.95 0.59 7.70
N VAL A 82 0.78 0.17 8.18
CA VAL A 82 0.58 -0.59 9.41
C VAL A 82 -0.07 -1.92 9.02
N LEU A 83 0.43 -3.02 9.57
CA LEU A 83 -0.11 -4.36 9.38
C LEU A 83 -0.13 -5.09 10.72
N PHE A 84 -1.15 -5.91 10.95
CA PHE A 84 -1.13 -6.96 11.96
C PHE A 84 -0.96 -8.31 11.27
N ALA A 85 0.07 -9.05 11.63
CA ALA A 85 0.37 -10.36 11.05
C ALA A 85 1.07 -11.23 12.10
N ASP A 86 0.77 -12.52 12.13
CA ASP A 86 1.49 -13.51 12.94
C ASP A 86 2.77 -13.89 12.17
N THR A 87 3.93 -13.34 12.54
CA THR A 87 5.17 -13.51 11.74
C THR A 87 6.10 -14.59 12.25
N ASP A 88 5.80 -15.20 13.40
CA ASP A 88 6.56 -16.35 13.92
C ASP A 88 5.69 -17.57 14.22
N ASN A 89 4.46 -17.56 13.72
CA ASN A 89 3.52 -18.67 13.77
C ASN A 89 3.20 -19.13 15.21
N ASP A 90 3.19 -18.20 16.17
CA ASP A 90 2.89 -18.48 17.58
C ASP A 90 1.41 -18.32 17.94
N GLY A 91 0.62 -17.82 17.00
CA GLY A 91 -0.83 -17.67 17.09
C GLY A 91 -1.29 -16.30 17.56
N ASP A 92 -0.39 -15.37 17.89
CA ASP A 92 -0.73 -13.96 18.08
C ASP A 92 -0.21 -13.07 16.95
N ARG A 93 -0.94 -11.97 16.72
CA ARG A 93 -0.56 -11.03 15.67
C ARG A 93 0.46 -10.05 16.22
N ASP A 94 1.53 -9.84 15.47
CA ASP A 94 2.51 -8.79 15.69
C ASP A 94 2.09 -7.47 15.04
N LEU A 95 2.74 -6.39 15.46
CA LEU A 95 2.58 -5.07 14.83
C LEU A 95 3.75 -4.82 13.88
N LEU A 96 3.48 -4.69 12.59
CA LEU A 96 4.42 -4.14 11.61
C LEU A 96 4.05 -2.72 11.26
N THR A 97 5.04 -1.83 11.24
CA THR A 97 4.84 -0.45 10.81
C THR A 97 6.04 0.14 10.09
N ALA A 98 5.77 0.99 9.09
CA ALA A 98 6.80 1.77 8.42
C ALA A 98 7.11 3.06 9.20
N ILE A 99 8.36 3.24 9.62
CA ILE A 99 8.87 4.50 10.20
C ILE A 99 10.01 5.00 9.31
N GLY A 100 9.71 6.02 8.50
CA GLY A 100 10.62 6.47 7.45
C GLY A 100 11.01 5.32 6.51
N ASN A 101 12.31 5.05 6.35
CA ASN A 101 12.84 4.01 5.48
C ASN A 101 13.06 2.64 6.18
N THR A 102 12.49 2.47 7.37
CA THR A 102 12.64 1.27 8.19
C THR A 102 11.27 0.68 8.47
N ILE A 103 11.12 -0.63 8.27
CA ILE A 103 9.99 -1.40 8.77
C ILE A 103 10.36 -1.85 10.19
N VAL A 104 9.48 -1.57 11.13
CA VAL A 104 9.58 -1.97 12.53
C VAL A 104 8.55 -3.07 12.76
N LEU A 105 9.03 -4.27 13.07
CA LEU A 105 8.22 -5.38 13.58
C LEU A 105 8.32 -5.35 15.11
N ALA A 106 7.19 -5.19 15.79
CA ALA A 106 7.05 -5.26 17.23
C ALA A 106 6.37 -6.58 17.58
N LYS A 107 7.13 -7.48 18.21
CA LYS A 107 6.69 -8.82 18.58
C LYS A 107 5.72 -8.78 19.76
N ASN A 108 4.50 -9.25 19.55
CA ASN A 108 3.44 -9.26 20.55
C ASN A 108 3.65 -10.40 21.55
N ASP A 109 3.08 -10.28 22.75
CA ASP A 109 3.13 -11.28 23.82
C ASP A 109 1.80 -12.04 23.98
N GLY A 110 0.93 -11.95 22.97
CA GLY A 110 -0.45 -12.39 22.97
C GLY A 110 -1.40 -11.58 23.86
N ARG A 111 -0.94 -10.46 24.44
CA ARG A 111 -1.72 -9.62 25.38
C ARG A 111 -1.62 -8.13 25.07
N GLY A 112 -1.10 -7.76 23.91
CA GLY A 112 -0.90 -6.38 23.47
C GLY A 112 0.31 -5.70 24.11
N GLY A 113 1.21 -6.46 24.71
CA GLY A 113 2.55 -6.04 25.12
C GLY A 113 3.57 -6.38 24.04
N PHE A 114 4.57 -5.51 23.84
CA PHE A 114 5.63 -5.75 22.85
C PHE A 114 6.97 -5.90 23.55
N GLU A 115 7.59 -7.08 23.43
CA GLU A 115 8.83 -7.40 24.15
C GLU A 115 10.09 -7.23 23.29
N ARG A 116 9.95 -7.38 21.97
CA ARG A 116 11.07 -7.35 21.02
C ARG A 116 10.73 -6.53 19.78
N PHE A 117 11.73 -5.83 19.26
CA PHE A 117 11.63 -5.07 18.02
C PHE A 117 12.67 -5.54 17.01
N VAL A 118 12.22 -5.82 15.79
CA VAL A 118 13.05 -6.21 14.65
C VAL A 118 12.99 -5.08 13.63
N LEU A 119 14.15 -4.67 13.13
CA LEU A 119 14.29 -3.50 12.25
C LEU A 119 14.78 -3.94 10.88
N MET A 120 13.97 -3.70 9.85
CA MET A 120 14.31 -3.99 8.47
C MET A 120 14.45 -2.68 7.70
N LYS A 121 15.69 -2.33 7.36
CA LYS A 121 16.03 -1.01 6.81
C LYS A 121 16.35 -1.07 5.33
N ALA A 122 15.64 -0.28 4.53
CA ALA A 122 15.95 -0.13 3.12
C ALA A 122 17.28 0.61 2.89
N PRO A 123 17.99 0.35 1.76
CA PRO A 123 19.32 0.91 1.50
C PRO A 123 19.34 2.42 1.24
N THR A 124 18.21 3.01 0.84
CA THR A 124 18.08 4.46 0.59
C THR A 124 17.17 5.13 1.62
N SER A 125 17.15 6.46 1.68
CA SER A 125 16.36 7.23 2.65
C SER A 125 14.86 7.32 2.34
N ALA A 126 14.41 6.86 1.17
CA ALA A 126 13.00 6.93 0.78
C ALA A 126 12.10 6.18 1.78
N ALA A 127 10.98 6.77 2.17
CA ALA A 127 10.10 6.13 3.13
C ALA A 127 9.32 4.97 2.52
N PHE A 128 9.02 3.95 3.34
CA PHE A 128 7.96 2.99 3.04
C PHE A 128 6.60 3.67 3.26
N TYR A 129 5.63 3.41 2.38
CA TYR A 129 4.29 4.01 2.40
C TYR A 129 3.22 3.00 2.79
N SER A 130 3.22 1.82 2.18
CA SER A 130 2.36 0.72 2.54
C SER A 130 3.18 -0.55 2.77
N LEU A 131 2.60 -1.44 3.57
CA LEU A 131 3.09 -2.78 3.82
C LEU A 131 2.01 -3.78 3.42
N SER A 132 2.41 -4.95 2.96
CA SER A 132 1.57 -6.10 2.65
C SER A 132 2.37 -7.37 2.94
N ALA A 133 1.69 -8.45 3.29
CA ALA A 133 2.36 -9.72 3.56
C ALA A 133 1.69 -10.88 2.82
N ALA A 134 2.50 -11.86 2.43
CA ALA A 134 2.11 -13.14 1.86
C ALA A 134 3.26 -14.14 2.08
N ASP A 135 2.94 -15.42 2.19
CA ASP A 135 3.92 -16.52 2.13
C ASP A 135 4.19 -16.78 0.64
N PHE A 136 5.19 -16.10 0.06
CA PHE A 136 5.35 -16.08 -1.40
C PHE A 136 6.06 -17.30 -1.96
N ASP A 137 6.84 -18.00 -1.14
CA ASP A 137 7.55 -19.22 -1.53
C ASP A 137 6.97 -20.50 -0.91
N LEU A 138 5.81 -20.38 -0.25
CA LEU A 138 5.01 -21.47 0.32
C LEU A 138 5.77 -22.27 1.37
N ASP A 139 6.64 -21.61 2.13
CA ASP A 139 7.42 -22.22 3.22
C ASP A 139 6.70 -22.20 4.57
N GLY A 140 5.59 -21.46 4.65
CA GLY A 140 4.71 -21.33 5.81
C GLY A 140 4.96 -20.10 6.66
N ASP A 141 5.97 -19.28 6.35
CA ASP A 141 6.27 -18.04 7.05
C ASP A 141 5.79 -16.83 6.22
N LEU A 142 5.21 -15.83 6.88
CA LEU A 142 4.74 -14.62 6.17
C LEU A 142 5.91 -13.69 5.82
N ASP A 143 6.05 -13.37 4.54
CA ASP A 143 7.02 -12.42 4.01
C ASP A 143 6.45 -11.02 3.87
N ILE A 144 7.31 -10.01 3.90
CA ILE A 144 6.88 -8.60 3.96
C ILE A 144 7.29 -7.86 2.69
N TYR A 145 6.30 -7.32 1.99
CA TYR A 145 6.51 -6.39 0.87
C TYR A 145 6.21 -4.95 1.29
N GLY A 146 7.15 -4.05 0.99
CA GLY A 146 7.05 -2.63 1.30
C GLY A 146 7.13 -1.76 0.04
N THR A 147 6.10 -0.94 -0.18
CA THR A 147 6.06 0.03 -1.28
C THR A 147 6.71 1.36 -0.89
N ARG A 148 7.33 2.03 -1.86
CA ARG A 148 8.01 3.31 -1.65
C ARG A 148 7.64 4.30 -2.75
N TYR A 149 7.52 5.56 -2.34
CA TYR A 149 6.89 6.59 -3.16
C TYR A 149 7.86 7.71 -3.60
N VAL A 150 8.43 8.45 -2.64
CA VAL A 150 9.35 9.57 -2.90
C VAL A 150 10.62 9.43 -2.08
N GLU A 151 11.76 9.81 -2.66
CA GLU A 151 13.06 9.69 -2.00
C GLU A 151 13.36 10.80 -0.98
N GLN A 152 12.93 12.03 -1.28
CA GLN A 152 13.12 13.18 -0.40
C GLN A 152 11.78 13.77 0.00
N SER A 153 11.15 14.51 -0.91
CA SER A 153 9.87 15.16 -0.67
C SER A 153 9.16 15.48 -1.98
N TYR A 154 7.85 15.68 -1.87
CA TYR A 154 7.00 16.06 -2.99
C TYR A 154 7.47 17.39 -3.60
N GLY A 155 7.64 17.42 -4.92
CA GLY A 155 8.14 18.61 -5.64
C GLY A 155 9.67 18.71 -5.74
N VAL A 156 10.42 17.90 -4.98
CA VAL A 156 11.88 17.70 -5.19
C VAL A 156 12.13 16.43 -6.00
N SER A 157 11.53 15.32 -5.58
CA SER A 157 11.42 14.11 -6.41
C SER A 157 10.28 14.34 -7.41
N VAL A 158 10.61 14.57 -8.68
CA VAL A 158 9.62 14.86 -9.73
C VAL A 158 9.45 13.62 -10.62
N PRO A 159 8.23 13.10 -10.81
CA PRO A 159 7.97 12.00 -11.73
C PRO A 159 8.17 12.45 -13.18
N ILE A 160 9.12 11.83 -13.89
CA ILE A 160 9.47 12.21 -15.27
C ILE A 160 9.66 10.96 -16.14
N PRO A 161 8.95 10.83 -17.28
CA PRO A 161 7.80 11.64 -17.67
C PRO A 161 6.61 11.39 -16.74
N PHE A 162 5.74 12.39 -16.56
CA PHE A 162 4.58 12.29 -15.66
C PHE A 162 3.71 11.03 -15.89
N HIS A 163 3.51 10.65 -17.16
CA HIS A 163 2.60 9.56 -17.54
C HIS A 163 3.22 8.16 -17.53
N ASP A 164 4.54 8.06 -17.34
CA ASP A 164 5.26 6.78 -17.29
C ASP A 164 6.59 6.96 -16.53
N ALA A 165 6.51 7.49 -15.30
CA ALA A 165 7.69 7.78 -14.51
C ALA A 165 8.40 6.48 -14.11
N ASN A 166 9.73 6.45 -14.25
CA ASN A 166 10.57 5.30 -13.88
C ASN A 166 11.81 5.73 -13.08
N ASN A 167 11.63 6.76 -12.25
CA ASN A 167 12.68 7.40 -11.46
C ASN A 167 12.31 7.51 -9.97
N GLY A 168 11.37 6.69 -9.51
CA GLY A 168 11.04 6.53 -8.11
C GLY A 168 12.02 5.60 -7.37
N PRO A 169 11.89 5.50 -6.04
CA PRO A 169 12.63 4.54 -5.22
C PRO A 169 12.18 3.11 -5.50
N THR A 170 13.04 2.12 -5.21
CA THR A 170 12.70 0.70 -5.34
C THR A 170 11.89 0.19 -4.15
N ASN A 171 10.82 -0.57 -4.40
CA ASN A 171 10.11 -1.36 -3.39
C ASN A 171 10.96 -2.56 -2.97
N HIS A 172 10.62 -3.19 -1.84
CA HIS A 172 11.41 -4.28 -1.25
C HIS A 172 10.51 -5.44 -0.83
N LEU A 173 10.91 -6.67 -1.18
CA LEU A 173 10.39 -7.92 -0.62
C LEU A 173 11.40 -8.48 0.38
N LEU A 174 10.95 -8.70 1.61
CA LEU A 174 11.74 -9.21 2.71
C LEU A 174 11.26 -10.62 3.05
N ARG A 175 12.06 -11.63 2.70
CA ARG A 175 11.77 -13.03 3.04
C ARG A 175 12.00 -13.28 4.53
N ASN A 176 11.08 -13.97 5.18
CA ASN A 176 11.17 -14.38 6.58
C ASN A 176 11.85 -15.74 6.68
N ASP A 177 13.13 -15.79 7.04
CA ASP A 177 13.86 -17.04 7.25
C ASP A 177 13.64 -17.64 8.68
N GLY A 178 12.60 -17.17 9.38
CA GLY A 178 12.31 -17.50 10.77
C GLY A 178 13.26 -16.86 11.79
N GLU A 179 13.00 -17.10 13.07
CA GLU A 179 13.80 -16.59 14.21
C GLU A 179 14.09 -15.07 14.16
N ASP A 180 13.13 -14.28 13.64
CA ASP A 180 13.25 -12.82 13.42
C ASP A 180 14.32 -12.42 12.39
N VAL A 181 14.64 -13.28 11.42
CA VAL A 181 15.58 -13.02 10.33
C VAL A 181 14.82 -12.69 9.05
N PHE A 182 14.91 -11.42 8.63
CA PHE A 182 14.32 -10.96 7.37
C PHE A 182 15.41 -10.57 6.37
N LEU A 183 15.37 -11.16 5.17
CA LEU A 183 16.34 -10.91 4.10
C LEU A 183 15.67 -10.23 2.91
N ASP A 184 16.28 -9.15 2.42
CA ASP A 184 15.86 -8.52 1.16
C ASP A 184 16.24 -9.40 -0.03
N VAL A 185 15.22 -10.04 -0.62
CA VAL A 185 15.34 -10.95 -1.77
C VAL A 185 14.85 -10.31 -3.07
N THR A 186 14.54 -9.01 -3.06
CA THR A 186 13.87 -8.31 -4.18
C THR A 186 14.50 -8.60 -5.55
N ALA A 187 15.82 -8.49 -5.65
CA ALA A 187 16.54 -8.74 -6.90
C ALA A 187 16.78 -10.23 -7.17
N GLU A 188 16.80 -11.07 -6.14
CA GLU A 188 16.97 -12.52 -6.27
C GLU A 188 15.75 -13.14 -6.97
N VAL A 189 14.56 -12.66 -6.61
CA VAL A 189 13.28 -13.19 -7.11
C VAL A 189 12.74 -12.44 -8.33
N GLY A 190 13.46 -11.45 -8.88
CA GLY A 190 13.05 -10.71 -10.09
C GLY A 190 12.08 -9.53 -9.87
N LEU A 191 11.77 -9.18 -8.62
CA LEU A 191 10.97 -8.00 -8.28
C LEU A 191 11.74 -6.68 -8.41
N ASP A 192 13.00 -6.68 -8.83
CA ASP A 192 13.74 -5.47 -9.18
C ASP A 192 13.43 -4.99 -10.61
N GLU A 193 12.82 -5.83 -11.45
CA GLU A 193 12.35 -5.46 -12.78
C GLU A 193 11.12 -4.56 -12.70
N ASN A 194 11.15 -3.44 -13.44
CA ASN A 194 10.11 -2.40 -13.45
C ASN A 194 9.75 -1.75 -12.10
N ASN A 195 10.57 -1.96 -11.07
CA ASN A 195 10.36 -1.53 -9.68
C ASN A 195 11.00 -0.17 -9.35
N ARG A 196 10.83 0.85 -10.20
CA ARG A 196 11.30 2.22 -9.93
C ARG A 196 10.21 3.26 -10.16
N ARG A 197 9.01 2.90 -9.71
CA ARG A 197 7.78 3.68 -9.85
C ARG A 197 7.50 4.48 -8.57
N PHE A 198 6.40 5.21 -8.56
CA PHE A 198 5.94 5.97 -7.40
C PHE A 198 4.83 5.16 -6.73
N SER A 199 5.24 4.10 -6.05
CA SER A 199 4.37 3.04 -5.55
C SER A 199 3.68 3.46 -4.26
N LEU A 200 2.36 3.24 -4.19
CA LEU A 200 1.59 3.51 -2.97
C LEU A 200 1.19 2.21 -2.27
N ILE A 201 0.77 1.19 -3.00
CA ILE A 201 0.25 -0.05 -2.42
C ILE A 201 0.57 -1.25 -3.30
N GLY A 202 0.85 -2.38 -2.64
CA GLY A 202 0.91 -3.71 -3.24
C GLY A 202 -0.15 -4.58 -2.58
N ALA A 203 -0.79 -5.47 -3.35
CA ALA A 203 -1.73 -6.44 -2.81
C ALA A 203 -1.58 -7.78 -3.52
N TRP A 204 -1.74 -8.84 -2.73
CA TRP A 204 -1.52 -10.21 -3.14
C TRP A 204 -2.84 -10.90 -3.51
N ALA A 205 -2.81 -11.72 -4.56
CA ALA A 205 -3.87 -12.66 -4.93
C ALA A 205 -3.28 -13.69 -5.91
N ASP A 206 -3.82 -14.91 -5.91
CA ASP A 206 -3.56 -15.92 -6.94
C ASP A 206 -4.49 -15.61 -8.14
N TYR A 207 -4.02 -14.82 -9.12
CA TYR A 207 -4.91 -14.33 -10.18
C TYR A 207 -5.11 -15.35 -11.31
N ASP A 208 -4.26 -16.37 -11.41
CA ASP A 208 -4.33 -17.42 -12.44
C ASP A 208 -4.63 -18.84 -11.91
N ASP A 209 -4.99 -18.95 -10.63
CA ASP A 209 -5.45 -20.16 -9.93
C ASP A 209 -4.41 -21.29 -9.98
N ASP A 210 -3.13 -20.92 -9.84
CA ASP A 210 -2.00 -21.86 -9.85
C ASP A 210 -1.47 -22.21 -8.45
N GLY A 211 -1.96 -21.51 -7.42
CA GLY A 211 -1.65 -21.69 -6.01
C GLY A 211 -0.52 -20.80 -5.48
N ASP A 212 0.17 -20.07 -6.34
CA ASP A 212 1.22 -19.13 -5.94
C ASP A 212 0.61 -17.72 -5.78
N PRO A 213 0.93 -16.98 -4.69
CA PRO A 213 0.40 -15.62 -4.54
C PRO A 213 1.14 -14.64 -5.48
N ASP A 214 0.39 -14.01 -6.37
CA ASP A 214 0.88 -12.96 -7.26
C ASP A 214 0.75 -11.57 -6.65
N LEU A 215 1.50 -10.60 -7.18
CA LEU A 215 1.57 -9.25 -6.63
C LEU A 215 1.17 -8.19 -7.65
N TYR A 216 0.09 -7.46 -7.37
CA TYR A 216 -0.23 -6.23 -8.10
C TYR A 216 0.25 -4.99 -7.34
N VAL A 217 0.98 -4.11 -8.04
CA VAL A 217 1.52 -2.86 -7.49
C VAL A 217 0.87 -1.68 -8.19
N ALA A 218 0.15 -0.86 -7.43
CA ALA A 218 -0.42 0.39 -7.91
C ALA A 218 0.53 1.56 -7.68
N ASN A 219 0.75 2.31 -8.75
CA ASN A 219 1.66 3.43 -8.83
C ASN A 219 0.88 4.71 -9.12
N ASP A 220 1.13 5.77 -8.35
CA ASP A 220 0.55 7.10 -8.63
C ASP A 220 1.15 7.69 -9.93
N PHE A 221 2.42 7.38 -10.17
CA PHE A 221 3.15 7.75 -11.37
C PHE A 221 3.97 6.59 -11.90
N GLY A 222 3.89 6.38 -13.22
CA GLY A 222 4.37 5.16 -13.86
C GLY A 222 3.19 4.26 -14.25
N ARG A 223 3.49 3.19 -14.98
CA ARG A 223 2.55 2.08 -15.13
C ARG A 223 2.45 1.27 -13.85
N ASN A 224 1.28 0.73 -13.55
CA ASN A 224 1.10 -0.34 -12.58
C ASN A 224 1.77 -1.63 -13.07
N ASN A 225 2.03 -2.54 -12.14
CA ASN A 225 2.68 -3.83 -12.40
C ASN A 225 1.81 -4.97 -11.87
N LEU A 226 1.78 -6.09 -12.58
CA LEU A 226 1.29 -7.38 -12.10
C LEU A 226 2.45 -8.34 -12.23
N TYR A 227 2.99 -8.76 -11.09
CA TYR A 227 4.08 -9.72 -11.03
C TYR A 227 3.49 -11.11 -10.80
N ARG A 228 3.52 -11.97 -11.83
CA ARG A 228 3.17 -13.38 -11.67
C ARG A 228 4.28 -14.08 -10.89
N ASN A 229 3.92 -14.86 -9.88
CA ASN A 229 4.82 -15.71 -9.13
C ASN A 229 4.85 -17.11 -9.75
N ASP A 230 6.03 -17.58 -10.15
CA ASP A 230 6.23 -18.93 -10.70
C ASP A 230 7.14 -19.71 -9.72
N GLY A 231 6.60 -20.16 -8.58
CA GLY A 231 7.32 -20.90 -7.55
C GLY A 231 8.43 -20.10 -6.84
N GLY A 232 8.14 -18.85 -6.46
CA GLY A 232 9.05 -17.95 -5.76
C GLY A 232 9.88 -17.03 -6.66
N THR A 233 9.62 -17.03 -7.97
CA THR A 233 10.27 -16.12 -8.94
C THR A 233 9.22 -15.31 -9.67
N PHE A 234 9.42 -14.00 -9.77
CA PHE A 234 8.44 -13.06 -10.30
C PHE A 234 8.76 -12.59 -11.71
N THR A 235 7.71 -12.48 -12.52
CA THR A 235 7.75 -11.85 -13.85
C THR A 235 6.66 -10.79 -13.98
N ASP A 236 7.01 -9.57 -14.40
CA ASP A 236 6.00 -8.53 -14.71
C ASP A 236 5.23 -8.89 -15.99
N VAL A 237 3.98 -9.31 -15.82
CA VAL A 237 3.06 -9.74 -16.87
C VAL A 237 1.95 -8.72 -17.14
N ALA A 238 2.00 -7.51 -16.58
CA ALA A 238 0.90 -6.53 -16.66
C ALA A 238 0.46 -6.22 -18.10
N ALA A 239 1.42 -6.08 -19.02
CA ALA A 239 1.14 -5.81 -20.42
C ALA A 239 0.50 -7.03 -21.13
N GLU A 240 0.85 -8.24 -20.71
CA GLU A 240 0.32 -9.49 -21.28
C GLU A 240 -1.10 -9.75 -20.79
N THR A 241 -1.37 -9.54 -19.51
CA THR A 241 -2.66 -9.81 -18.88
C THR A 241 -3.68 -8.70 -19.13
N GLY A 242 -3.23 -7.49 -19.53
CA GLY A 242 -4.09 -6.34 -19.79
C GLY A 242 -4.24 -5.38 -18.61
N THR A 243 -3.47 -5.58 -17.54
CA THR A 243 -3.54 -4.80 -16.30
C THR A 243 -2.52 -3.66 -16.21
N GLU A 244 -1.76 -3.41 -17.29
CA GLU A 244 -0.89 -2.23 -17.41
C GLU A 244 -1.75 -0.95 -17.41
N ASP A 245 -1.85 -0.31 -16.25
CA ASP A 245 -2.62 0.91 -16.05
C ASP A 245 -1.69 2.10 -15.76
N GLN A 246 -1.86 3.18 -16.51
CA GLN A 246 -1.08 4.43 -16.38
C GLN A 246 -1.95 5.54 -15.78
N ALA A 247 -2.81 5.19 -14.84
CA ALA A 247 -3.52 6.17 -14.02
C ALA A 247 -2.79 6.43 -12.70
N ALA A 248 -3.38 7.30 -11.88
CA ALA A 248 -2.86 7.64 -10.57
C ALA A 248 -3.33 6.59 -9.55
N GLY A 249 -2.71 5.40 -9.55
CA GLY A 249 -3.09 4.26 -8.73
C GLY A 249 -2.77 4.46 -7.26
N MET A 250 -3.78 4.35 -6.39
CA MET A 250 -3.67 4.66 -4.95
C MET A 250 -4.16 3.55 -4.02
N GLY A 251 -4.89 2.59 -4.55
CA GLY A 251 -5.57 1.53 -3.79
C GLY A 251 -5.79 0.32 -4.68
N VAL A 252 -5.67 -0.87 -4.12
CA VAL A 252 -5.84 -2.15 -4.81
C VAL A 252 -6.72 -3.03 -3.95
N ALA A 253 -7.69 -3.70 -4.55
CA ALA A 253 -8.47 -4.74 -3.92
C ALA A 253 -8.72 -5.87 -4.92
N TRP A 254 -8.62 -7.10 -4.41
CA TRP A 254 -8.94 -8.32 -5.14
C TRP A 254 -10.23 -8.92 -4.57
N ALA A 255 -11.12 -9.40 -5.44
CA ALA A 255 -12.28 -10.20 -5.06
C ALA A 255 -12.87 -10.87 -6.30
N ASP A 256 -13.57 -11.99 -6.11
CA ASP A 256 -14.44 -12.59 -7.11
C ASP A 256 -15.72 -11.73 -7.22
N HIS A 257 -15.74 -10.73 -8.11
CA HIS A 257 -16.79 -9.71 -8.17
C HIS A 257 -18.05 -10.23 -8.86
N ASP A 258 -17.91 -11.14 -9.83
CA ASP A 258 -19.03 -11.69 -10.59
C ASP A 258 -19.37 -13.15 -10.25
N ALA A 259 -18.72 -13.70 -9.21
CA ALA A 259 -18.95 -15.03 -8.64
C ALA A 259 -18.63 -16.17 -9.63
N ASP A 260 -17.61 -15.99 -10.46
CA ASP A 260 -17.15 -16.98 -11.43
C ASP A 260 -15.97 -17.84 -10.94
N GLY A 261 -15.37 -17.46 -9.80
CA GLY A 261 -14.28 -18.16 -9.13
C GLY A 261 -12.89 -17.59 -9.44
N ASP A 262 -12.77 -16.64 -10.36
CA ASP A 262 -11.52 -15.96 -10.67
C ASP A 262 -11.42 -14.64 -9.87
N PHE A 263 -10.25 -14.30 -9.34
CA PHE A 263 -10.09 -13.01 -8.65
C PHE A 263 -10.08 -11.83 -9.65
N ASP A 264 -11.01 -10.90 -9.48
CA ASP A 264 -11.07 -9.62 -10.17
C ASP A 264 -10.26 -8.55 -9.44
N LEU A 265 -9.75 -7.58 -10.21
CA LEU A 265 -8.89 -6.53 -9.71
C LEU A 265 -9.58 -5.16 -9.78
N TYR A 266 -9.71 -4.51 -8.62
CA TYR A 266 -10.17 -3.12 -8.54
C TYR A 266 -9.04 -2.18 -8.09
N VAL A 267 -8.79 -1.16 -8.91
CA VAL A 267 -7.75 -0.14 -8.66
C VAL A 267 -8.40 1.22 -8.47
N THR A 268 -8.25 1.81 -7.28
CA THR A 268 -8.67 3.19 -7.07
C THR A 268 -7.67 4.16 -7.66
N ASN A 269 -8.20 5.15 -8.37
CA ASN A 269 -7.43 6.13 -9.10
C ASN A 269 -8.03 7.54 -8.95
N MET A 270 -7.26 8.55 -9.38
CA MET A 270 -7.76 9.92 -9.46
C MET A 270 -8.63 10.15 -10.71
N PHE A 271 -9.84 10.67 -10.50
CA PHE A 271 -10.70 11.27 -11.52
C PHE A 271 -10.54 12.78 -11.54
N SER A 272 -10.38 13.37 -12.74
CA SER A 272 -10.30 14.82 -12.89
C SER A 272 -11.22 15.35 -14.01
N ALA A 273 -12.34 15.97 -13.63
CA ALA A 273 -13.23 16.65 -14.58
C ALA A 273 -12.51 17.79 -15.35
N ALA A 274 -11.59 18.49 -14.69
CA ALA A 274 -10.77 19.52 -15.32
C ALA A 274 -9.77 18.90 -16.30
N GLY A 275 -9.07 17.84 -15.88
CA GLY A 275 -8.13 17.08 -16.72
C GLY A 275 -8.79 16.58 -17.99
N ARG A 276 -9.96 15.93 -17.88
CA ARG A 276 -10.73 15.43 -19.04
C ARG A 276 -11.09 16.55 -20.03
N ARG A 277 -11.51 17.72 -19.54
CA ARG A 277 -11.87 18.87 -20.40
C ARG A 277 -10.70 19.39 -21.23
N VAL A 278 -9.47 19.23 -20.73
CA VAL A 278 -8.25 19.70 -21.40
C VAL A 278 -7.63 18.59 -22.25
N ALA A 279 -7.41 17.39 -21.68
CA ALA A 279 -6.68 16.29 -22.30
C ALA A 279 -7.36 15.73 -23.56
N TYR A 280 -8.67 15.92 -23.71
CA TYR A 280 -9.45 15.44 -24.85
C TYR A 280 -9.70 16.52 -25.92
N GLN A 281 -9.11 17.71 -25.79
CA GLN A 281 -9.21 18.73 -26.84
C GLN A 281 -8.34 18.35 -28.06
N PRO A 282 -8.76 18.65 -29.30
CA PRO A 282 -8.00 18.29 -30.50
C PRO A 282 -6.57 18.84 -30.54
N ARG A 283 -6.31 19.97 -29.87
CA ARG A 283 -5.00 20.62 -29.82
C ARG A 283 -4.14 20.17 -28.64
N PHE A 284 -4.68 19.41 -27.71
CA PHE A 284 -3.94 18.95 -26.55
C PHE A 284 -2.85 17.98 -26.98
N GLN A 285 -1.59 18.34 -26.70
CA GLN A 285 -0.42 17.51 -26.98
C GLN A 285 -0.42 16.91 -28.41
N SER A 286 -0.87 17.70 -29.40
CA SER A 286 -1.07 17.21 -30.78
C SER A 286 0.21 16.80 -31.50
N SER A 287 1.38 17.13 -30.93
CA SER A 287 2.69 16.70 -31.40
C SER A 287 3.13 15.34 -30.85
N LEU A 288 2.45 14.81 -29.81
CA LEU A 288 2.75 13.49 -29.25
C LEU A 288 2.13 12.37 -30.09
N ALA A 289 2.71 11.18 -29.97
CA ALA A 289 2.10 9.96 -30.49
C ALA A 289 0.73 9.71 -29.86
N ALA A 290 -0.12 8.92 -30.53
CA ALA A 290 -1.48 8.65 -30.05
C ALA A 290 -1.47 7.91 -28.71
N GLU A 291 -0.52 7.00 -28.54
CA GLU A 291 -0.31 6.16 -27.38
C GLU A 291 0.07 7.01 -26.16
N GLN A 292 1.09 7.88 -26.29
CA GLN A 292 1.51 8.80 -25.23
C GLN A 292 0.41 9.76 -24.80
N ARG A 293 -0.40 10.23 -25.76
CA ARG A 293 -1.54 11.10 -25.46
C ARG A 293 -2.65 10.34 -24.74
N SER A 294 -2.88 9.08 -25.10
CA SER A 294 -3.86 8.22 -24.43
C SER A 294 -3.45 7.91 -22.99
N ALA A 295 -2.15 7.69 -22.74
CA ALA A 295 -1.60 7.57 -21.38
C ALA A 295 -1.90 8.81 -20.52
N ILE A 296 -1.67 10.01 -21.06
CA ILE A 296 -1.99 11.26 -20.34
C ILE A 296 -3.50 11.41 -20.11
N GLN A 297 -4.33 10.98 -21.07
CA GLN A 297 -5.78 10.99 -20.93
C GLN A 297 -6.25 10.02 -19.84
N ARG A 298 -5.62 8.85 -19.74
CA ARG A 298 -5.93 7.79 -18.77
C ARG A 298 -5.85 8.28 -17.32
N HIS A 299 -4.85 9.09 -16.98
CA HIS A 299 -4.71 9.74 -15.65
C HIS A 299 -5.92 10.58 -15.20
N SER A 300 -6.83 10.95 -16.10
CA SER A 300 -8.00 11.77 -15.75
C SER A 300 -9.31 10.98 -15.65
N LEU A 301 -9.29 9.68 -15.97
CA LEU A 301 -10.48 8.85 -16.11
C LEU A 301 -10.98 8.25 -14.78
N GLY A 302 -10.15 8.19 -13.75
CA GLY A 302 -10.50 7.59 -12.45
C GLY A 302 -10.31 6.07 -12.43
N ASN A 303 -11.07 5.40 -11.57
CA ASN A 303 -10.85 4.01 -11.13
C ASN A 303 -10.84 2.99 -12.28
N THR A 304 -10.32 1.80 -11.98
CA THR A 304 -10.36 0.65 -12.88
C THR A 304 -10.98 -0.55 -12.18
N LEU A 305 -11.90 -1.22 -12.84
CA LEU A 305 -12.29 -2.58 -12.55
C LEU A 305 -11.80 -3.44 -13.71
N PHE A 306 -10.86 -4.33 -13.45
CA PHE A 306 -10.49 -5.39 -14.36
C PHE A 306 -11.23 -6.66 -13.96
N VAL A 307 -12.00 -7.21 -14.90
CA VAL A 307 -12.67 -8.50 -14.72
C VAL A 307 -11.79 -9.58 -15.34
N ASN A 308 -11.50 -10.60 -14.56
CA ASN A 308 -10.67 -11.73 -14.94
C ASN A 308 -11.47 -12.74 -15.77
N ASP A 309 -10.77 -13.44 -16.65
CA ASP A 309 -11.26 -14.55 -17.45
C ASP A 309 -10.05 -15.43 -17.72
N GLN A 310 -9.76 -16.34 -16.79
CA GLN A 310 -8.66 -17.30 -16.88
C GLN A 310 -7.29 -16.62 -17.10
N GLY A 311 -6.96 -15.64 -16.25
CA GLY A 311 -5.71 -14.89 -16.26
C GLY A 311 -5.65 -13.73 -17.26
N ARG A 312 -6.74 -13.44 -17.97
CA ARG A 312 -6.89 -12.27 -18.87
C ARG A 312 -7.83 -11.26 -18.23
N LEU A 313 -7.28 -10.13 -17.83
CA LEU A 313 -7.98 -9.12 -17.06
C LEU A 313 -8.44 -7.97 -17.97
N ALA A 314 -9.73 -7.90 -18.24
CA ALA A 314 -10.33 -6.90 -19.12
C ALA A 314 -10.88 -5.70 -18.34
N ASP A 315 -10.55 -4.47 -18.76
CA ASP A 315 -11.14 -3.25 -18.17
C ASP A 315 -12.65 -3.16 -18.46
N ARG A 316 -13.47 -3.34 -17.42
CA ARG A 316 -14.95 -3.23 -17.45
C ARG A 316 -15.46 -2.00 -16.69
N SER A 317 -14.60 -1.01 -16.50
CA SER A 317 -14.90 0.14 -15.63
C SER A 317 -16.08 0.99 -16.09
N ASP A 318 -16.26 1.14 -17.40
CA ASP A 318 -17.35 1.92 -17.97
C ASP A 318 -18.69 1.17 -17.89
N ASP A 319 -18.67 -0.15 -18.10
CA ASP A 319 -19.85 -1.02 -17.95
C ASP A 319 -20.32 -1.05 -16.49
N ALA A 320 -19.37 -1.15 -15.56
CA ALA A 320 -19.63 -1.16 -14.11
C ALA A 320 -19.92 0.24 -13.53
N GLY A 321 -19.65 1.32 -14.28
CA GLY A 321 -19.89 2.70 -13.83
C GLY A 321 -18.96 3.18 -12.71
N VAL A 322 -17.78 2.59 -12.56
CA VAL A 322 -16.87 2.81 -11.42
C VAL A 322 -15.83 3.91 -11.64
N ARG A 323 -15.65 4.38 -12.88
CA ARG A 323 -14.66 5.43 -13.24
C ARG A 323 -14.70 6.64 -12.30
N MET A 324 -15.91 7.12 -11.96
CA MET A 324 -16.09 8.36 -11.18
C MET A 324 -15.98 8.15 -9.67
N GLY A 325 -14.82 7.69 -9.20
CA GLY A 325 -14.48 7.58 -7.77
C GLY A 325 -14.00 8.87 -7.10
N ARG A 326 -13.97 10.00 -7.84
CA ARG A 326 -13.31 11.25 -7.44
C ARG A 326 -11.83 11.05 -7.15
N TRP A 327 -11.39 11.19 -5.91
CA TRP A 327 -10.00 10.97 -5.49
C TRP A 327 -10.03 9.87 -4.43
N GLY A 328 -10.07 8.62 -4.91
CA GLY A 328 -10.08 7.42 -4.06
C GLY A 328 -8.67 7.03 -3.67
N TRP A 329 -8.49 6.66 -2.41
CA TRP A 329 -7.20 6.26 -1.80
C TRP A 329 -7.19 4.81 -1.31
N GLY A 330 -8.24 4.06 -1.63
CA GLY A 330 -8.45 2.72 -1.13
C GLY A 330 -9.84 2.18 -1.50
N SER A 331 -9.94 0.86 -1.51
CA SER A 331 -11.16 0.11 -1.81
C SER A 331 -11.18 -1.16 -0.99
N ILE A 332 -12.38 -1.65 -0.71
CA ILE A 332 -12.63 -2.96 -0.12
C ILE A 332 -13.89 -3.52 -0.78
N PHE A 333 -13.88 -4.80 -1.10
CA PHE A 333 -15.09 -5.51 -1.50
C PHE A 333 -15.89 -5.90 -0.26
N LEU A 334 -17.21 -5.83 -0.35
CA LEU A 334 -18.14 -6.21 0.71
C LEU A 334 -19.19 -7.12 0.08
N ASP A 335 -19.35 -8.32 0.65
CA ASP A 335 -20.40 -9.28 0.33
C ASP A 335 -21.60 -9.22 1.31
#